data_AF-A0AAE4F0Q9-F1
#
_entry.id   AF-A0AAE4F0Q9-F1
#
_cell.length_a   1.000
_cell.length_b   1.000
_cell.length_c   1.000
_cell.angle_alpha   90.00
_cell.angle_beta   90.00
_cell.angle_gamma   90.00
#
_symmetry.space_group_name_H-M   'P 1'
#
loop_
_entity.id
_entity.type
_entity.pdbx_description
1 polymer ?
#
loop_
_entity_poly.entity_id
_entity_poly.type
_entity_poly.pdbx_seq_one_letter_code
_entity_poly.pdbx_strand_id
1 'polypeptide(L)'
;MTDQYLTTVLDEAERVAEHHEQVAQSSDNPNHEYLRYAVLRLLEDEADETSVEIPQIDGLTVGYGEDKAMCESWDDDVEWWETVPPQAECTRFRMFYPDKHEAVPRVIVDVMAALGAWRVWTGSAAACGSYDHRERREVHYLWPEGHPVEEVLHERLSGPAEAVAPDGGRTGDVRDRLVVDENPKSQDDLEPRTKRAVAEAMDVSLLSKGGRYEVQSASGNRYEVDVIDKSCTCPDWQQRSPEGGCKHLRRVDHEIKQGRVPRPDGRLPAPSN
;
A
#
# COMPACT_ATOMS: atom_id res chain seq x y z
N MET A 1 3.12 0.26 27.57
CA MET A 1 3.54 0.97 26.35
C MET A 1 2.92 0.34 25.11
N THR A 2 2.99 -0.97 24.92
CA THR A 2 2.32 -1.70 23.80
C THR A 2 0.82 -1.40 23.70
N ASP A 3 0.14 -1.28 24.84
CA ASP A 3 -1.30 -0.99 24.91
C ASP A 3 -1.70 0.39 24.35
N GLN A 4 -0.80 1.37 24.50
CA GLN A 4 -1.00 2.72 23.97
C GLN A 4 -0.84 2.76 22.45
N TYR A 5 0.18 2.07 21.90
CA TYR A 5 0.35 1.95 20.46
C TYR A 5 -0.75 1.11 19.81
N LEU A 6 -1.23 0.05 20.47
CA LEU A 6 -2.36 -0.74 19.98
C LEU A 6 -3.61 0.12 19.90
N THR A 7 -3.88 0.92 20.94
CA THR A 7 -4.98 1.89 20.91
C THR A 7 -4.83 2.85 19.73
N THR A 8 -3.63 3.41 19.49
CA THR A 8 -3.40 4.31 18.35
C THR A 8 -3.61 3.64 17.00
N VAL A 9 -3.19 2.38 16.83
CA VAL A 9 -3.43 1.60 15.60
C VAL A 9 -4.93 1.37 15.38
N LEU A 10 -5.66 1.02 16.43
CA LEU A 10 -7.11 0.80 16.36
C LEU A 10 -7.86 2.11 16.08
N ASP A 11 -7.52 3.20 16.77
CA ASP A 11 -8.14 4.52 16.56
C ASP A 11 -7.93 5.00 15.11
N GLU A 12 -6.72 4.79 14.55
CA GLU A 12 -6.47 5.12 13.15
C GLU A 12 -7.20 4.18 12.19
N ALA A 13 -7.29 2.87 12.50
CA ALA A 13 -8.05 1.93 11.68
C ALA A 13 -9.55 2.26 11.64
N GLU A 14 -10.13 2.75 12.75
CA GLU A 14 -11.50 3.27 12.77
C GLU A 14 -11.65 4.48 11.84
N ARG A 15 -10.72 5.44 11.92
CA ARG A 15 -10.74 6.61 11.00
C ARG A 15 -10.60 6.20 9.55
N VAL A 16 -9.78 5.18 9.27
CA VAL A 16 -9.65 4.60 7.93
C VAL A 16 -10.97 3.99 7.48
N ALA A 17 -11.65 3.24 8.34
CA ALA A 17 -12.97 2.67 7.99
C ALA A 17 -14.00 3.77 7.70
N GLU A 18 -13.95 4.89 8.42
CA GLU A 18 -14.86 6.04 8.24
C GLU A 18 -14.58 6.88 7.00
N HIS A 19 -13.30 7.18 6.72
CA HIS A 19 -12.89 8.19 5.72
C HIS A 19 -12.27 7.58 4.45
N HIS A 20 -11.92 6.29 4.51
CA HIS A 20 -11.21 5.57 3.47
C HIS A 20 -11.82 4.17 3.23
N GLU A 21 -13.14 4.01 3.33
CA GLU A 21 -13.85 2.74 3.12
C GLU A 21 -13.45 2.02 1.82
N GLN A 22 -13.05 2.78 0.78
CA GLN A 22 -12.56 2.26 -0.49
C GLN A 22 -11.34 1.36 -0.40
N VAL A 23 -10.53 1.50 0.66
CA VAL A 23 -9.34 0.67 0.89
C VAL A 23 -9.72 -0.80 1.09
N ALA A 24 -10.86 -1.07 1.72
CA ALA A 24 -11.33 -2.43 1.98
C ALA A 24 -12.37 -2.95 0.97
N GLN A 25 -12.81 -2.13 0.00
CA GLN A 25 -13.91 -2.48 -0.93
C GLN A 25 -13.68 -3.78 -1.74
N SER A 26 -12.42 -4.19 -1.93
CA SER A 26 -12.05 -5.42 -2.65
C SER A 26 -11.44 -6.49 -1.75
N SER A 27 -11.53 -6.32 -0.42
CA SER A 27 -10.93 -7.23 0.56
C SER A 27 -11.96 -8.22 1.10
N ASP A 28 -11.60 -9.51 1.11
CA ASP A 28 -12.40 -10.55 1.79
C ASP A 28 -12.40 -10.37 3.32
N ASN A 29 -11.40 -9.65 3.85
CA ASN A 29 -11.30 -9.27 5.26
C ASN A 29 -11.08 -7.74 5.39
N PRO A 30 -12.16 -6.96 5.55
CA PRO A 30 -12.08 -5.50 5.69
C PRO A 30 -11.31 -5.01 6.91
N ASN A 31 -11.50 -5.65 8.07
CA ASN A 31 -10.85 -5.22 9.32
C ASN A 31 -9.33 -5.38 9.24
N HIS A 32 -8.89 -6.52 8.69
CA HIS A 32 -7.48 -6.77 8.45
C HIS A 32 -6.88 -5.71 7.52
N GLU A 33 -7.64 -5.30 6.50
CA GLU A 33 -7.20 -4.28 5.56
C GLU A 33 -7.14 -2.87 6.17
N TYR A 34 -8.11 -2.49 6.99
CA TYR A 34 -8.07 -1.23 7.74
C TYR A 34 -6.87 -1.16 8.67
N LEU A 35 -6.52 -2.26 9.34
CA LEU A 35 -5.34 -2.34 10.20
C LEU A 35 -4.02 -2.21 9.42
N ARG A 36 -3.91 -2.87 8.26
CA ARG A 36 -2.73 -2.72 7.38
C ARG A 36 -2.53 -1.27 6.97
N TYR A 37 -3.60 -0.64 6.50
CA TYR A 37 -3.54 0.74 6.03
C TYR A 37 -3.30 1.73 7.16
N ALA A 38 -3.85 1.48 8.36
CA ALA A 38 -3.58 2.28 9.55
C ALA A 38 -2.09 2.29 9.95
N VAL A 39 -1.42 1.13 9.94
CA VAL A 39 0.04 1.07 10.20
C VAL A 39 0.81 1.94 9.22
N LEU A 40 0.44 1.86 7.94
CA LEU A 40 1.05 2.67 6.89
C LEU A 40 0.76 4.18 7.10
N ARG A 41 -0.46 4.60 7.47
CA ARG A 41 -0.74 6.02 7.81
C ARG A 41 0.10 6.51 8.99
N LEU A 42 0.19 5.71 10.05
CA LEU A 42 0.85 6.09 11.28
C LEU A 42 2.36 6.27 11.13
N LEU A 43 2.99 5.39 10.34
CA LEU A 43 4.45 5.39 10.17
C LEU A 43 4.92 6.36 9.09
N GLU A 44 4.07 6.72 8.13
CA GLU A 44 4.42 7.71 7.08
C GLU A 44 4.01 9.16 7.43
N ASP A 45 3.68 9.45 8.69
CA ASP A 45 3.22 10.77 9.15
C ASP A 45 1.95 11.28 8.45
N GLU A 46 1.05 10.36 8.06
CA GLU A 46 -0.20 10.71 7.40
C GLU A 46 -1.44 10.47 8.28
N ALA A 47 -1.25 10.18 9.57
CA ALA A 47 -2.35 10.06 10.51
C ALA A 47 -2.77 11.44 11.02
N ASP A 48 -4.08 11.70 11.02
CA ASP A 48 -4.65 12.91 11.62
C ASP A 48 -4.50 12.86 13.16
N GLU A 49 -4.57 14.00 13.88
CA GLU A 49 -4.34 14.13 15.33
C GLU A 49 -4.52 12.82 16.11
N THR A 50 -3.40 12.15 16.41
CA THR A 50 -3.40 10.85 17.08
C THR A 50 -3.54 11.04 18.58
N SER A 51 -4.13 10.05 19.26
CA SER A 51 -4.25 10.01 20.73
C SER A 51 -2.89 10.05 21.45
N VAL A 52 -1.80 9.82 20.70
CA VAL A 52 -0.41 9.70 21.15
C VAL A 52 0.49 10.27 20.07
N GLU A 53 1.45 11.12 20.43
CA GLU A 53 2.50 11.55 19.49
C GLU A 53 3.35 10.34 19.09
N ILE A 54 3.20 9.90 17.84
CA ILE A 54 4.08 8.90 17.24
C ILE A 54 5.34 9.62 16.76
N PRO A 55 6.55 9.22 17.22
CA PRO A 55 7.79 9.86 16.77
C PRO A 55 7.98 9.67 15.26
N GLN A 56 8.01 10.77 14.53
CA GLN A 56 8.14 10.74 13.08
C GLN A 56 9.57 10.48 12.61
N ILE A 57 9.68 9.74 11.51
CA ILE A 57 10.95 9.42 10.86
C ILE A 57 10.89 9.97 9.45
N ASP A 58 11.59 11.07 9.25
CA ASP A 58 11.77 11.66 7.94
C ASP A 58 12.37 10.62 6.96
N GLY A 59 11.65 10.39 5.85
CA GLY A 59 12.01 9.40 4.83
C GLY A 59 11.62 7.95 5.14
N LEU A 60 10.77 7.69 6.15
CA LEU A 60 10.17 6.37 6.36
C LEU A 60 9.05 6.12 5.33
N THR A 61 9.13 4.98 4.65
CA THR A 61 8.05 4.48 3.78
C THR A 61 7.69 3.05 4.15
N VAL A 62 6.42 2.71 3.97
CA VAL A 62 5.81 1.43 4.29
C VAL A 62 5.19 0.84 3.03
N GLY A 63 5.50 -0.42 2.78
CA GLY A 63 4.86 -1.26 1.80
C GLY A 63 4.23 -2.46 2.49
N TYR A 64 3.10 -2.95 2.00
CA TYR A 64 2.54 -4.20 2.50
C TYR A 64 1.79 -4.98 1.44
N GLY A 65 1.64 -6.28 1.66
CA GLY A 65 0.87 -7.14 0.77
C GLY A 65 0.85 -8.57 1.27
N GLU A 66 0.15 -9.42 0.56
CA GLU A 66 0.15 -10.85 0.86
C GLU A 66 1.55 -11.42 0.65
N ASP A 67 2.08 -12.08 1.68
CA ASP A 67 3.45 -12.57 1.73
C ASP A 67 3.76 -13.54 0.57
N LYS A 68 2.81 -14.43 0.28
CA LYS A 68 2.91 -15.38 -0.81
C LYS A 68 2.92 -14.68 -2.18
N ALA A 69 2.01 -13.74 -2.41
CA ALA A 69 1.96 -12.99 -3.67
C ALA A 69 3.22 -12.13 -3.90
N MET A 70 3.77 -11.53 -2.85
CA MET A 70 5.06 -10.83 -2.91
C MET A 70 6.21 -11.76 -3.28
N CYS A 71 6.23 -12.98 -2.71
CA CYS A 71 7.22 -13.99 -3.05
C CYS A 71 7.10 -14.43 -4.51
N GLU A 72 5.89 -14.79 -4.96
CA GLU A 72 5.66 -15.19 -6.35
C GLU A 72 6.02 -14.11 -7.38
N SER A 73 6.04 -12.84 -6.95
CA SER A 73 6.40 -11.71 -7.82
C SER A 73 7.89 -11.41 -7.85
N TRP A 74 8.64 -11.69 -6.78
CA TRP A 74 10.00 -11.18 -6.56
C TRP A 74 10.97 -12.21 -5.98
N ASP A 75 10.67 -13.51 -5.99
CA ASP A 75 11.53 -14.55 -5.42
C ASP A 75 12.91 -14.60 -6.09
N ASP A 76 12.94 -14.47 -7.41
CA ASP A 76 14.16 -14.46 -8.22
C ASP A 76 15.00 -13.18 -8.06
N ASP A 77 14.44 -12.11 -7.48
CA ASP A 77 15.11 -10.81 -7.36
C ASP A 77 15.92 -10.67 -6.07
N VAL A 78 15.64 -11.48 -5.03
CA VAL A 78 16.19 -11.27 -3.68
C VAL A 78 16.34 -12.54 -2.84
N GLU A 79 17.46 -12.63 -2.13
CA GLU A 79 17.86 -13.81 -1.35
C GLU A 79 17.14 -13.95 0.02
N TRP A 80 16.41 -12.92 0.49
CA TRP A 80 15.83 -12.97 1.84
C TRP A 80 14.64 -13.93 1.97
N TRP A 81 14.09 -14.42 0.85
CA TRP A 81 13.12 -15.51 0.83
C TRP A 81 13.72 -16.86 1.24
N GLU A 82 15.03 -17.05 1.05
CA GLU A 82 15.73 -18.24 1.52
C GLU A 82 15.83 -18.28 3.06
N THR A 83 15.85 -17.10 3.68
CA THR A 83 15.97 -16.97 5.14
C THR A 83 14.64 -17.23 5.84
N VAL A 84 13.55 -16.68 5.31
CA VAL A 84 12.19 -16.90 5.82
C VAL A 84 11.27 -17.17 4.63
N PRO A 85 10.84 -18.45 4.44
CA PRO A 85 9.94 -18.83 3.36
C PRO A 85 8.60 -18.10 3.46
N PRO A 86 7.90 -17.90 2.33
CA PRO A 86 6.58 -17.28 2.34
C PRO A 86 5.61 -18.05 3.24
N GLN A 87 4.86 -17.31 4.04
CA GLN A 87 3.78 -17.79 4.88
C GLN A 87 2.44 -17.53 4.18
N ALA A 88 1.59 -18.56 4.12
CA ALA A 88 0.22 -18.38 3.66
C ALA A 88 -0.55 -17.49 4.64
N GLU A 89 -1.56 -16.76 4.14
CA GLU A 89 -2.48 -15.97 4.97
C GLU A 89 -1.74 -14.96 5.87
N CYS A 90 -0.60 -14.46 5.42
CA CYS A 90 0.18 -13.45 6.12
C CYS A 90 0.34 -12.20 5.27
N THR A 91 0.27 -11.06 5.94
CA THR A 91 0.77 -9.79 5.40
C THR A 91 2.27 -9.72 5.61
N ARG A 92 3.05 -9.43 4.56
CA ARG A 92 4.40 -8.91 4.73
C ARG A 92 4.38 -7.39 4.69
N PHE A 93 4.83 -6.77 5.77
CA PHE A 93 5.18 -5.36 5.78
C PHE A 93 6.66 -5.21 5.42
N ARG A 94 6.96 -4.36 4.46
CA ARG A 94 8.31 -3.90 4.10
C ARG A 94 8.42 -2.44 4.51
N MET A 95 9.39 -2.10 5.35
CA MET A 95 9.54 -0.73 5.84
C MET A 95 10.94 -0.23 5.54
N PHE A 96 11.03 0.91 4.87
CA PHE A 96 12.27 1.51 4.40
C PHE A 96 12.55 2.79 5.17
N TYR A 97 13.75 2.91 5.71
CA TYR A 97 14.14 4.07 6.51
C TYR A 97 15.58 4.50 6.19
N PRO A 98 15.96 5.76 6.42
CA PRO A 98 17.29 6.25 6.05
C PRO A 98 18.42 5.48 6.75
N ASP A 99 19.52 5.27 6.03
CA ASP A 99 20.70 4.55 6.54
C ASP A 99 21.36 5.16 7.78
N LYS A 100 21.13 6.46 8.05
CA LYS A 100 21.51 7.16 9.29
C LYS A 100 21.02 6.45 10.56
N HIS A 101 19.98 5.63 10.45
CA HIS A 101 19.50 4.77 11.53
C HIS A 101 20.23 3.42 11.51
N GLU A 102 21.23 3.25 12.38
CA GLU A 102 22.02 2.01 12.47
C GLU A 102 21.23 0.77 12.95
N ALA A 103 20.07 0.98 13.57
CA ALA A 103 19.16 -0.06 14.03
C ALA A 103 17.73 0.26 13.57
N VAL A 104 16.85 -0.75 13.60
CA VAL A 104 15.43 -0.56 13.32
C VAL A 104 14.88 0.51 14.28
N PRO A 105 14.32 1.61 13.76
CA PRO A 105 13.77 2.66 14.59
C PRO A 105 12.71 2.14 15.56
N ARG A 106 12.71 2.68 16.79
CA ARG A 106 11.88 2.16 17.88
C ARG A 106 10.38 2.24 17.59
N VAL A 107 9.94 3.30 16.91
CA VAL A 107 8.52 3.48 16.55
C VAL A 107 8.00 2.33 15.67
N ILE A 108 8.83 1.85 14.72
CA ILE A 108 8.49 0.68 13.90
C ILE A 108 8.32 -0.55 14.80
N VAL A 109 9.27 -0.78 15.70
CA VAL A 109 9.22 -1.92 16.63
C VAL A 109 7.97 -1.87 17.49
N ASP A 110 7.65 -0.70 18.05
CA ASP A 110 6.53 -0.53 18.97
C ASP A 110 5.16 -0.68 18.25
N VAL A 111 5.00 -0.10 17.05
CA VAL A 111 3.78 -0.23 16.23
C VAL A 111 3.57 -1.69 15.78
N MET A 112 4.62 -2.32 15.26
CA MET A 112 4.51 -3.71 14.78
C MET A 112 4.29 -4.70 15.91
N ALA A 113 4.95 -4.50 17.06
CA ALA A 113 4.70 -5.32 18.24
C ALA A 113 3.27 -5.13 18.79
N ALA A 114 2.70 -3.92 18.70
CA ALA A 114 1.33 -3.67 19.10
C ALA A 114 0.32 -4.39 18.21
N LEU A 115 0.57 -4.45 16.90
CA LEU A 115 -0.24 -5.22 15.95
C LEU A 115 -0.14 -6.74 16.18
N GLY A 116 0.91 -7.21 16.86
CA GLY A 116 1.23 -8.64 17.01
C GLY A 116 2.06 -9.21 15.85
N ALA A 117 2.62 -8.34 15.02
CA ALA A 117 3.50 -8.73 13.93
C ALA A 117 4.90 -9.07 14.43
N TRP A 118 5.57 -10.02 13.78
CA TRP A 118 6.95 -10.41 14.14
C TRP A 118 7.93 -10.08 13.04
N ARG A 119 9.14 -9.66 13.43
CA ARG A 119 10.21 -9.34 12.49
C ARG A 119 10.78 -10.60 11.87
N VAL A 120 10.88 -10.64 10.55
CA VAL A 120 11.45 -11.78 9.80
C VAL A 120 12.78 -11.47 9.13
N TRP A 121 13.04 -10.20 8.81
CA TRP A 121 14.27 -9.83 8.13
C TRP A 121 14.63 -8.36 8.39
N THR A 122 15.93 -8.03 8.28
CA THR A 122 16.41 -6.65 8.23
C THR A 122 17.75 -6.58 7.51
N GLY A 123 17.98 -5.51 6.75
CA GLY A 123 19.20 -5.33 5.98
C GLY A 123 19.26 -3.98 5.26
N SER A 124 20.16 -3.89 4.29
CA SER A 124 20.13 -2.83 3.28
C SER A 124 18.97 -3.06 2.33
N ALA A 125 18.25 -2.00 1.95
CA ALA A 125 17.11 -2.13 1.05
C ALA A 125 17.57 -2.67 -0.31
N ALA A 126 16.85 -3.67 -0.82
CA ALA A 126 17.12 -4.28 -2.12
C ALA A 126 16.37 -3.57 -3.24
N ALA A 127 16.91 -3.61 -4.46
CA ALA A 127 16.29 -3.05 -5.66
C ALA A 127 15.15 -3.93 -6.18
N CYS A 128 14.13 -4.20 -5.37
CA CYS A 128 13.00 -5.06 -5.72
C CYS A 128 11.64 -4.49 -5.25
N GLY A 129 10.59 -4.78 -6.03
CA GLY A 129 9.23 -4.34 -5.73
C GLY A 129 8.98 -2.84 -5.85
N SER A 130 9.83 -2.13 -6.60
CA SER A 130 9.62 -0.73 -6.97
C SER A 130 9.46 0.22 -5.78
N TYR A 131 10.22 0.03 -4.70
CA TYR A 131 10.37 1.04 -3.65
C TYR A 131 11.69 1.79 -3.82
N ASP A 132 11.75 3.06 -3.40
CA ASP A 132 13.01 3.81 -3.34
C ASP A 132 13.95 3.18 -2.30
N HIS A 133 14.83 2.31 -2.77
CA HIS A 133 15.76 1.49 -1.97
C HIS A 133 17.13 2.16 -1.78
N ARG A 134 17.38 3.27 -2.46
CA ARG A 134 18.72 3.89 -2.52
C ARG A 134 19.07 4.52 -1.18
N GLU A 135 20.23 4.14 -0.63
CA GLU A 135 20.72 4.68 0.66
C GLU A 135 19.74 4.45 1.83
N ARG A 136 18.89 3.42 1.71
CA ARG A 136 17.93 3.04 2.74
C ARG A 136 18.26 1.68 3.35
N ARG A 137 17.78 1.51 4.56
CA ARG A 137 17.68 0.23 5.25
C ARG A 137 16.25 -0.24 5.21
N GLU A 138 16.10 -1.55 5.33
CA GLU A 138 14.82 -2.21 5.22
C GLU A 138 14.61 -3.21 6.37
N VAL A 139 13.37 -3.33 6.81
CA VAL A 139 12.94 -4.32 7.80
C VAL A 139 11.61 -4.93 7.36
N HIS A 140 11.50 -6.25 7.52
CA HIS A 140 10.29 -7.00 7.19
C HIS A 140 9.61 -7.52 8.44
N TYR A 141 8.29 -7.40 8.47
CA TYR A 141 7.43 -8.02 9.48
C TYR A 141 6.36 -8.87 8.81
N LEU A 142 5.99 -9.97 9.46
CA LEU A 142 4.82 -10.76 9.08
C LEU A 142 3.71 -10.56 10.11
N TRP A 143 2.48 -10.46 9.61
CA TRP A 143 1.27 -10.36 10.41
C TRP A 143 0.18 -11.28 9.84
N PRO A 144 -0.33 -12.25 10.62
CA PRO A 144 -1.24 -13.26 10.10
C PRO A 144 -2.65 -12.70 10.00
N GLU A 145 -3.40 -13.19 9.02
CA GLU A 145 -4.85 -13.00 8.94
C GLU A 145 -5.56 -13.78 10.07
N GLY A 146 -6.69 -13.25 10.55
CA GLY A 146 -7.42 -13.81 11.69
C GLY A 146 -6.75 -13.50 13.04
N HIS A 147 -5.87 -12.50 13.10
CA HIS A 147 -5.24 -12.10 14.36
C HIS A 147 -6.28 -11.48 15.31
N PRO A 148 -6.24 -11.73 16.64
CA PRO A 148 -7.26 -11.24 17.58
C PRO A 148 -7.51 -9.72 17.58
N VAL A 149 -6.54 -8.92 17.13
CA VAL A 149 -6.69 -7.46 16.96
C VAL A 149 -7.77 -7.11 15.92
N GLU A 150 -8.01 -7.96 14.93
CA GLU A 150 -9.09 -7.79 13.95
C GLU A 150 -10.47 -7.84 14.61
N GLU A 151 -10.66 -8.76 15.56
CA GLU A 151 -11.91 -8.87 16.32
C GLU A 151 -12.10 -7.66 17.23
N VAL A 152 -11.02 -7.18 17.87
CA VAL A 152 -11.08 -5.95 18.66
C VAL A 152 -11.53 -4.77 17.81
N LEU A 153 -11.00 -4.62 16.58
CA LEU A 153 -11.47 -3.57 15.67
C LEU A 153 -12.93 -3.80 15.25
N HIS A 154 -13.32 -5.05 14.97
CA HIS A 154 -14.70 -5.39 14.63
C HIS A 154 -15.69 -4.95 15.71
N GLU A 155 -15.39 -5.24 16.98
CA GLU A 155 -16.20 -4.85 18.13
C GLU A 155 -16.34 -3.33 18.24
N ARG A 156 -15.24 -2.59 18.00
CA ARG A 156 -15.26 -1.12 18.04
C ARG A 156 -16.11 -0.52 16.91
N LEU A 157 -15.97 -1.03 15.69
CA LEU A 157 -16.75 -0.57 14.53
C LEU A 157 -18.23 -0.92 14.63
N SER A 158 -18.58 -2.02 15.29
CA SER A 158 -19.97 -2.48 15.43
C SER A 158 -20.79 -1.68 16.47
N GLY A 159 -20.14 -0.82 17.26
CA GLY A 159 -20.76 -0.04 18.33
C GLY A 159 -21.31 -0.88 19.50
N PRO A 160 -21.76 -0.26 20.60
CA PRO A 160 -22.46 -1.00 21.66
C PRO A 160 -23.81 -1.47 21.12
N ALA A 161 -23.90 -2.76 20.77
CA ALA A 161 -25.09 -3.50 20.31
C ALA A 161 -26.38 -2.67 20.29
N GLU A 162 -26.64 -1.96 19.20
CA GLU A 162 -27.97 -1.41 18.97
C GLU A 162 -28.97 -2.56 19.01
N ALA A 163 -29.97 -2.42 19.88
CA ALA A 163 -31.05 -3.37 20.01
C ALA A 163 -31.68 -3.62 18.63
N VAL A 164 -31.57 -4.86 18.16
CA VAL A 164 -32.18 -5.35 16.93
C VAL A 164 -33.66 -4.93 16.89
N ALA A 165 -33.99 -4.00 16.01
CA ALA A 165 -35.38 -3.73 15.64
C ALA A 165 -35.92 -4.95 14.84
N PRO A 166 -37.15 -5.43 15.12
CA PRO A 166 -37.66 -6.68 14.54
C PRO A 166 -38.23 -6.53 13.12
N ASP A 167 -38.01 -5.41 12.43
CA ASP A 167 -38.53 -5.18 11.09
C ASP A 167 -37.39 -5.13 10.06
N GLY A 168 -37.16 -6.29 9.44
CA GLY A 168 -36.27 -6.45 8.30
C GLY A 168 -36.59 -5.49 7.15
N GLY A 169 -35.92 -4.35 7.14
CA GLY A 169 -35.92 -3.38 6.06
C GLY A 169 -34.57 -3.38 5.35
N ARG A 170 -34.47 -4.07 4.22
CA ARG A 170 -33.38 -3.87 3.25
C ARG A 170 -33.64 -2.57 2.47
N THR A 171 -32.75 -1.61 2.61
CA THR A 171 -32.60 -0.45 1.70
C THR A 171 -31.10 -0.19 1.58
N GLY A 172 -30.48 -0.11 0.41
CA GLY A 172 -30.95 -0.21 -0.94
C GLY A 172 -29.77 -0.58 -1.84
N ASP A 173 -30.08 -1.35 -2.87
CA ASP A 173 -29.25 -1.52 -4.05
C ASP A 173 -29.04 -0.15 -4.71
N VAL A 174 -27.78 0.29 -4.78
CA VAL A 174 -27.33 1.30 -5.74
C VAL A 174 -26.14 0.73 -6.48
N ARG A 175 -26.45 -0.12 -7.46
CA ARG A 175 -25.83 -0.15 -8.80
C ARG A 175 -24.57 0.70 -8.98
N ASP A 176 -23.49 -0.04 -9.26
CA ASP A 176 -22.74 0.03 -10.51
C ASP A 176 -22.34 1.43 -10.99
N ARG A 177 -21.11 1.82 -10.61
CA ARG A 177 -20.17 2.52 -11.47
C ARG A 177 -18.74 2.12 -11.13
N LEU A 178 -18.42 0.85 -11.37
CA LEU A 178 -17.05 0.44 -11.63
C LEU A 178 -16.98 0.11 -13.11
N VAL A 179 -16.56 1.08 -13.93
CA VAL A 179 -16.02 0.74 -15.25
C VAL A 179 -14.60 0.24 -14.99
N VAL A 180 -14.51 -0.94 -14.37
CA VAL A 180 -13.32 -1.78 -14.46
C VAL A 180 -13.49 -2.45 -15.81
N ASP A 181 -12.74 -1.99 -16.80
CA ASP A 181 -12.60 -2.73 -18.04
C ASP A 181 -11.77 -3.98 -17.68
N GLU A 182 -12.44 -5.03 -17.19
CA GLU A 182 -11.90 -6.34 -16.78
C GLU A 182 -11.45 -7.18 -17.97
N ASN A 183 -10.79 -6.54 -18.94
CA ASN A 183 -10.18 -7.26 -20.03
C ASN A 183 -8.69 -6.96 -19.99
N PRO A 184 -7.80 -7.96 -19.80
CA PRO A 184 -6.40 -7.80 -20.16
C PRO A 184 -6.36 -7.58 -21.66
N LYS A 185 -6.47 -6.31 -22.06
CA LYS A 185 -6.37 -5.90 -23.45
C LYS A 185 -5.02 -6.40 -23.95
N SER A 186 -5.07 -7.21 -25.01
CA SER A 186 -3.85 -7.58 -25.73
C SER A 186 -3.05 -6.29 -26.01
N GLN A 187 -1.72 -6.36 -26.08
CA GLN A 187 -0.91 -5.17 -26.40
C GLN A 187 -1.41 -4.44 -27.67
N ASP A 188 -2.16 -5.15 -28.54
CA ASP A 188 -2.78 -4.59 -29.73
C ASP A 188 -4.05 -3.74 -29.49
N ASP A 189 -4.72 -3.86 -28.35
CA ASP A 189 -5.95 -3.12 -28.02
C ASP A 189 -5.73 -1.88 -27.12
N LEU A 190 -4.47 -1.61 -26.73
CA LEU A 190 -4.14 -0.43 -25.94
C LEU A 190 -4.26 0.86 -26.78
N GLU A 191 -4.72 1.95 -26.16
CA GLU A 191 -4.69 3.28 -26.79
C GLU A 191 -3.25 3.64 -27.20
N PRO A 192 -3.00 4.27 -28.37
CA PRO A 192 -1.65 4.48 -28.89
C PRO A 192 -0.66 5.10 -27.89
N ARG A 193 -1.13 6.00 -27.03
CA ARG A 193 -0.31 6.65 -26.00
C ARG A 193 0.02 5.71 -24.83
N THR A 194 -0.87 4.77 -24.50
CA THR A 194 -0.57 3.68 -23.55
C THR A 194 0.42 2.69 -24.15
N LYS A 195 0.24 2.28 -25.42
CA LYS A 195 1.23 1.42 -26.12
C LYS A 195 2.64 2.01 -26.04
N ARG A 196 2.75 3.31 -26.32
CA ARG A 196 4.02 4.04 -26.24
C ARG A 196 4.60 4.06 -24.82
N ALA A 197 3.77 4.32 -23.82
CA ALA A 197 4.21 4.34 -22.42
C ALA A 197 4.75 2.98 -21.96
N VAL A 198 4.16 1.88 -22.46
CA VAL A 198 4.60 0.52 -22.14
C VAL A 198 5.91 0.15 -22.85
N ALA A 199 6.09 0.57 -24.10
CA ALA A 199 7.25 0.21 -24.92
C ALA A 199 8.51 1.05 -24.63
N GLU A 200 8.37 2.27 -24.13
CA GLU A 200 9.52 3.10 -23.74
C GLU A 200 10.16 2.58 -22.45
N ALA A 201 11.50 2.58 -22.40
CA ALA A 201 12.24 2.22 -21.20
C ALA A 201 11.97 3.25 -20.08
N MET A 202 11.20 2.85 -19.08
CA MET A 202 10.83 3.67 -17.94
C MET A 202 10.82 2.81 -16.67
N ASP A 203 11.46 3.32 -15.62
CA ASP A 203 11.45 2.70 -14.29
C ASP A 203 10.43 3.41 -13.40
N VAL A 204 9.72 2.66 -12.56
CA VAL A 204 8.66 3.17 -11.68
C VAL A 204 8.95 2.75 -10.25
N SER A 205 8.94 3.70 -9.32
CA SER A 205 9.10 3.45 -7.88
C SER A 205 8.03 4.18 -7.08
N LEU A 206 7.47 3.59 -6.02
CA LEU A 206 6.60 4.27 -5.06
C LEU A 206 7.46 5.21 -4.19
N LEU A 207 7.09 6.49 -4.15
CA LEU A 207 7.78 7.54 -3.40
C LEU A 207 7.20 7.76 -2.01
N SER A 208 5.87 7.78 -1.91
CA SER A 208 5.13 7.98 -0.67
C SER A 208 3.72 7.40 -0.80
N LYS A 209 3.02 7.26 0.32
CA LYS A 209 1.60 6.96 0.39
C LYS A 209 0.74 7.94 -0.42
N GLY A 210 -0.48 7.49 -0.74
CA GLY A 210 -1.44 8.24 -1.55
C GLY A 210 -1.22 8.06 -3.06
N GLY A 211 -0.50 7.01 -3.46
CA GLY A 211 -0.27 6.73 -4.87
C GLY A 211 0.68 7.72 -5.55
N ARG A 212 1.74 8.14 -4.85
CA ARG A 212 2.82 8.92 -5.44
C ARG A 212 3.97 8.04 -5.90
N TYR A 213 4.34 8.15 -7.16
CA TYR A 213 5.34 7.31 -7.82
C TYR A 213 6.39 8.17 -8.52
N GLU A 214 7.67 7.83 -8.35
CA GLU A 214 8.77 8.27 -9.20
C GLU A 214 8.73 7.47 -10.49
N VAL A 215 8.85 8.18 -11.61
CA VAL A 215 9.01 7.57 -12.92
C VAL A 215 10.29 8.11 -13.54
N GLN A 216 11.29 7.24 -13.71
CA GLN A 216 12.50 7.56 -14.45
C GLN A 216 12.31 7.25 -15.93
N SER A 217 12.52 8.25 -16.77
CA SER A 217 12.48 8.10 -18.23
C SER A 217 13.81 7.60 -18.80
N ALA A 218 13.78 7.06 -20.02
CA ALA A 218 14.97 6.64 -20.77
C ALA A 218 16.06 7.73 -20.90
N SER A 219 15.68 9.01 -20.84
CA SER A 219 16.64 10.13 -20.87
C SER A 219 17.26 10.45 -19.50
N GLY A 220 16.97 9.64 -18.48
CA GLY A 220 17.47 9.81 -17.11
C GLY A 220 16.68 10.81 -16.25
N ASN A 221 15.70 11.51 -16.82
CA ASN A 221 14.87 12.46 -16.07
C ASN A 221 13.88 11.71 -15.17
N ARG A 222 13.64 12.26 -13.98
CA ARG A 222 12.71 11.73 -12.99
C ARG A 222 11.49 12.63 -12.86
N TYR A 223 10.33 12.02 -12.74
CA TYR A 223 9.05 12.70 -12.58
C TYR A 223 8.26 12.05 -11.47
N GLU A 224 7.52 12.85 -10.71
CA GLU A 224 6.60 12.37 -9.69
C GLU A 224 5.21 12.29 -10.31
N VAL A 225 4.49 11.23 -10.00
CA VAL A 225 3.15 10.93 -10.49
C VAL A 225 2.28 10.66 -9.28
N ASP A 226 1.23 11.47 -9.10
CA ASP A 226 0.22 11.24 -8.09
C ASP A 226 -1.01 10.63 -8.79
N VAL A 227 -1.30 9.36 -8.56
CA VAL A 227 -2.44 8.70 -9.24
C VAL A 227 -3.77 8.98 -8.57
N ILE A 228 -3.77 9.45 -7.32
CA ILE A 228 -4.98 9.87 -6.60
C ILE A 228 -5.40 11.25 -7.09
N ASP A 229 -4.50 12.22 -7.05
CA ASP A 229 -4.72 13.57 -7.60
C ASP A 229 -4.67 13.59 -9.13
N LYS A 230 -4.34 12.45 -9.74
CA LYS A 230 -4.13 12.26 -11.17
C LYS A 230 -3.18 13.31 -11.77
N SER A 231 -2.09 13.63 -11.09
CA SER A 231 -1.14 14.66 -11.47
C SER A 231 0.25 14.10 -11.83
N CYS A 232 1.07 14.89 -12.53
CA CYS A 232 2.45 14.52 -12.82
C CYS A 232 3.36 15.75 -12.94
N THR A 233 4.61 15.67 -12.47
CA THR A 233 5.58 16.77 -12.58
C THR A 233 6.24 16.89 -13.95
N CYS A 234 5.85 16.07 -14.94
CA CYS A 234 6.47 16.12 -16.26
C CYS A 234 6.05 17.36 -17.08
N PRO A 235 6.92 17.83 -18.00
CA PRO A 235 6.60 18.99 -18.84
C PRO A 235 5.33 18.82 -19.67
N ASP A 236 5.04 17.61 -20.14
CA ASP A 236 3.83 17.30 -20.92
C ASP A 236 2.56 17.49 -20.08
N TRP A 237 2.61 17.18 -18.78
CA TRP A 237 1.50 17.45 -17.86
C TRP A 237 1.39 18.94 -17.54
N GLN A 238 2.48 19.57 -17.10
CA GLN A 238 2.50 20.97 -16.69
C GLN A 238 2.08 21.93 -17.80
N GLN A 239 2.43 21.64 -19.05
CA GLN A 239 2.17 22.54 -20.18
C GLN A 239 0.85 22.25 -20.91
N ARG A 240 0.32 21.04 -20.79
CA ARG A 240 -0.80 20.60 -21.64
C ARG A 240 -1.99 20.03 -20.88
N SER A 241 -1.85 19.72 -19.59
CA SER A 241 -2.84 19.01 -18.75
C SER A 241 -3.71 18.07 -19.59
N PRO A 242 -3.10 17.17 -20.39
CA PRO A 242 -3.76 16.59 -21.55
C PRO A 242 -4.97 15.77 -21.11
N GLU A 243 -6.11 15.95 -21.79
CA GLU A 243 -7.29 15.11 -21.60
C GLU A 243 -6.88 13.64 -21.72
N GLY A 244 -7.04 12.88 -20.63
CA GLY A 244 -6.66 11.47 -20.57
C GLY A 244 -5.23 11.17 -20.07
N GLY A 245 -4.53 12.10 -19.42
CA GLY A 245 -3.27 11.79 -18.72
C GLY A 245 -1.99 12.02 -19.54
N CYS A 246 -0.85 12.15 -18.86
CA CYS A 246 0.46 12.05 -19.52
C CYS A 246 0.89 10.57 -19.67
N LYS A 247 2.01 10.31 -20.35
CA LYS A 247 2.53 8.94 -20.50
C LYS A 247 2.99 8.32 -19.16
N HIS A 248 3.47 9.14 -18.22
CA HIS A 248 3.94 8.65 -16.91
C HIS A 248 2.77 8.13 -16.06
N LEU A 249 1.66 8.86 -16.04
CA LEU A 249 0.45 8.44 -15.33
C LEU A 249 -0.12 7.12 -15.89
N ARG A 250 -0.10 6.95 -17.22
CA ARG A 250 -0.45 5.68 -17.87
C ARG A 250 0.52 4.55 -17.53
N ARG A 251 1.82 4.84 -17.49
CA ARG A 251 2.85 3.85 -17.13
C ARG A 251 2.61 3.35 -15.70
N VAL A 252 2.41 4.26 -14.75
CA VAL A 252 2.13 3.90 -13.35
C VAL A 252 0.84 3.08 -13.24
N ASP A 253 -0.27 3.53 -13.86
CA ASP A 253 -1.52 2.77 -13.90
C ASP A 253 -1.34 1.35 -14.48
N HIS A 254 -0.49 1.20 -15.50
CA HIS A 254 -0.16 -0.11 -16.06
C HIS A 254 0.66 -0.97 -15.10
N GLU A 255 1.73 -0.44 -14.50
CA GLU A 255 2.56 -1.19 -13.54
C GLU A 255 1.75 -1.60 -12.30
N ILE A 256 0.84 -0.73 -11.84
CA ILE A 256 -0.13 -1.07 -10.80
C ILE A 256 -0.95 -2.26 -11.29
N LYS A 257 -1.69 -2.15 -12.41
CA LYS A 257 -2.54 -3.24 -12.92
C LYS A 257 -1.80 -4.56 -13.17
N GLN A 258 -0.50 -4.52 -13.43
CA GLN A 258 0.35 -5.70 -13.65
C GLN A 258 0.88 -6.31 -12.35
N GLY A 259 0.56 -5.77 -11.17
CA GLY A 259 1.04 -6.32 -9.91
C GLY A 259 2.49 -5.98 -9.57
N ARG A 260 3.15 -5.13 -10.37
CA ARG A 260 4.60 -4.88 -10.24
C ARG A 260 4.93 -3.78 -9.26
N VAL A 261 4.06 -2.77 -9.17
CA VAL A 261 4.11 -1.76 -8.12
C VAL A 261 2.84 -1.83 -7.27
N PRO A 262 2.94 -1.45 -5.98
CA PRO A 262 1.76 -1.37 -5.13
C PRO A 262 0.75 -0.36 -5.67
N ARG A 263 -0.54 -0.64 -5.49
CA ARG A 263 -1.66 0.28 -5.59
C ARG A 263 -1.48 1.47 -4.62
N PRO A 264 -2.27 2.54 -4.76
CA PRO A 264 -2.20 3.70 -3.87
C PRO A 264 -2.51 3.41 -2.39
N ASP A 265 -3.24 2.31 -2.14
CA ASP A 265 -3.48 1.78 -0.80
C ASP A 265 -2.26 1.06 -0.21
N GLY A 266 -1.20 0.86 -0.99
CA GLY A 266 0.03 0.18 -0.59
C GLY A 266 0.05 -1.31 -0.89
N ARG A 267 -1.03 -1.91 -1.42
CA ARG A 267 -1.13 -3.33 -1.77
C ARG A 267 -0.69 -3.62 -3.19
N LEU A 268 -0.05 -4.75 -3.46
CA LEU A 268 -0.02 -5.27 -4.82
C LEU A 268 -1.43 -5.73 -5.24
N PRO A 269 -1.90 -5.45 -6.47
CA PRO A 269 -3.11 -6.07 -6.97
C PRO A 269 -2.94 -7.59 -7.06
N ALA A 270 -4.01 -8.32 -6.74
CA ALA A 270 -4.04 -9.76 -6.88
C ALA A 270 -3.76 -10.17 -8.34
N PRO A 271 -3.03 -11.28 -8.57
CA PRO A 271 -2.82 -11.79 -9.91
C PRO A 271 -4.18 -12.04 -10.57
N SER A 272 -4.33 -11.56 -11.80
CA SER A 272 -5.52 -11.87 -12.61
C SER A 272 -5.47 -13.36 -12.95
N ASN A 273 -6.41 -14.15 -12.42
CA ASN A 273 -6.63 -15.52 -12.88
C ASN A 273 -7.11 -15.56 -14.34
#